data_AF-A0A0G1ZJM2-F1
#
_entry.id   AF-A0A0G1ZJM2-F1
#
_cell.length_a   1.000
_cell.length_b   1.000
_cell.length_c   1.000
_cell.angle_alpha   90.00
_cell.angle_beta   90.00
_cell.angle_gamma   90.00
#
_symmetry.space_group_name_H-M   'P 1'
#
loop_
_entity.id
_entity.type
_entity.pdbx_description
1 polymer ?
#
loop_
_entity_poly.entity_id
_entity_poly.type
_entity_poly.pdbx_seq_one_letter_code
_entity_poly.pdbx_strand_id
1 'polypeptide(L)'
;MTTLDKRTAIAAIKVLAGKQFRTSLEHKDATLELLAATNKVSQSIVAEDTITLLLDRFDSDKRGRLFRDHDLLSLALGVGLAYPQINKKVAKRLVRATARAGFHGMFPDLPLKLLKRPSSAEEITLLITAYVEDKGSKGTSTEDKLKGFARSGLPAVQAKEQLKRFDEFDREWERDSLF
;
A
#
# COMPACT_ATOMS: atom_id res chain seq x y z
N MET A 1 -25.64 -4.48 22.35
CA MET A 1 -24.55 -5.06 21.56
C MET A 1 -23.41 -5.41 22.50
N THR A 2 -22.94 -6.66 22.49
CA THR A 2 -21.76 -7.10 23.23
C THR A 2 -20.53 -6.57 22.51
N THR A 3 -19.73 -5.72 23.17
CA THR A 3 -18.45 -5.25 22.63
C THR A 3 -17.40 -6.35 22.74
N LEU A 4 -16.71 -6.63 21.63
CA LEU A 4 -15.57 -7.55 21.63
C LEU A 4 -14.39 -6.94 22.38
N ASP A 5 -13.73 -7.73 23.21
CA ASP A 5 -12.45 -7.35 23.79
C ASP A 5 -11.33 -7.41 22.73
N LYS A 6 -10.23 -6.70 23.00
CA LYS A 6 -9.08 -6.59 22.09
C LYS A 6 -8.55 -7.96 21.66
N ARG A 7 -8.41 -8.92 22.59
CA ARG A 7 -7.77 -10.21 22.29
C ARG A 7 -8.66 -11.04 21.36
N THR A 8 -9.95 -11.07 21.63
CA THR A 8 -10.92 -11.80 20.79
C THR A 8 -11.00 -11.21 19.39
N ALA A 9 -11.03 -9.88 19.25
CA ALA A 9 -11.05 -9.23 17.93
C ALA A 9 -9.79 -9.55 17.11
N ILE A 10 -8.59 -9.43 17.71
CA ILE A 10 -7.34 -9.75 17.02
C ILE A 10 -7.24 -11.24 16.67
N ALA A 11 -7.72 -12.14 17.53
CA ALA A 11 -7.78 -13.57 17.22
C ALA A 11 -8.69 -13.84 16.02
N ALA A 12 -9.88 -13.24 15.97
CA ALA A 12 -10.81 -13.37 14.85
C ALA A 12 -10.20 -12.84 13.53
N ILE A 13 -9.56 -11.66 13.58
CA ILE A 13 -8.87 -11.07 12.42
C ILE A 13 -7.72 -11.95 11.94
N LYS A 14 -6.95 -12.57 12.83
CA LYS A 14 -5.90 -13.54 12.47
C LYS A 14 -6.44 -14.77 11.75
N VAL A 15 -7.61 -15.25 12.17
CA VAL A 15 -8.30 -16.38 11.54
C VAL A 15 -8.79 -16.00 10.15
N LEU A 16 -9.42 -14.83 10.02
CA LEU A 16 -9.82 -14.29 8.72
C LEU A 16 -8.60 -14.21 7.81
N ALA A 17 -7.56 -13.49 8.24
CA ALA A 17 -6.31 -13.29 7.51
C ALA A 17 -5.59 -14.60 7.10
N GLY A 18 -5.82 -15.71 7.80
CA GLY A 18 -5.03 -16.95 7.72
C GLY A 18 -5.61 -18.09 6.87
N LYS A 19 -6.91 -18.06 6.54
CA LYS A 19 -7.44 -18.97 5.51
C LYS A 19 -6.88 -18.53 4.15
N GLN A 20 -6.74 -19.46 3.18
CA GLN A 20 -6.35 -19.13 1.80
C GLN A 20 -7.08 -17.86 1.35
N PHE A 21 -6.38 -16.73 1.41
CA PHE A 21 -6.98 -15.41 1.43
C PHE A 21 -7.37 -15.09 -0.02
N ARG A 22 -8.51 -15.64 -0.46
CA ARG A 22 -9.19 -15.20 -1.67
C ARG A 22 -10.05 -14.04 -1.21
N THR A 23 -9.53 -12.81 -1.27
CA THR A 23 -10.31 -11.68 -0.77
C THR A 23 -11.47 -11.39 -1.71
N SER A 24 -12.62 -11.96 -1.38
CA SER A 24 -13.90 -11.34 -1.71
C SER A 24 -14.04 -10.07 -0.87
N LEU A 25 -14.81 -9.10 -1.37
CA LEU A 25 -15.23 -7.88 -0.65
C LEU A 25 -15.65 -8.17 0.81
N GLU A 26 -16.24 -9.34 1.03
CA GLU A 26 -16.75 -9.86 2.30
C GLU A 26 -15.68 -9.93 3.40
N HIS A 27 -14.42 -10.24 3.09
CA HIS A 27 -13.36 -10.31 4.11
C HIS A 27 -12.98 -8.93 4.64
N LYS A 28 -13.06 -7.91 3.77
CA LYS A 28 -12.83 -6.51 4.16
C LYS A 28 -13.94 -6.02 5.06
N ASP A 29 -15.19 -6.26 4.67
CA ASP A 29 -16.36 -5.83 5.44
C ASP A 29 -16.39 -6.52 6.80
N ALA A 30 -16.16 -7.84 6.86
CA ALA A 30 -16.07 -8.57 8.12
C ALA A 30 -14.94 -8.06 9.04
N THR A 31 -13.79 -7.70 8.47
CA THR A 31 -12.68 -7.11 9.26
C THR A 31 -13.08 -5.77 9.85
N LEU A 32 -13.72 -4.90 9.06
CA LEU A 32 -14.19 -3.59 9.51
C LEU A 32 -15.33 -3.72 10.54
N GLU A 33 -16.24 -4.67 10.36
CA GLU A 33 -17.31 -4.98 11.32
C GLU A 33 -16.75 -5.47 12.66
N LEU A 34 -15.77 -6.37 12.64
CA LEU A 34 -15.09 -6.83 13.86
C LEU A 34 -14.40 -5.68 14.59
N LEU A 35 -13.75 -4.79 13.84
CA LEU A 35 -13.15 -3.56 14.38
C LEU A 35 -14.22 -2.63 14.99
N ALA A 36 -15.32 -2.39 14.29
CA ALA A 36 -16.42 -1.56 14.78
C ALA A 36 -17.09 -2.13 16.03
N ALA A 37 -17.14 -3.47 16.15
CA ALA A 37 -17.67 -4.17 17.32
C ALA A 37 -16.74 -4.14 18.56
N THR A 38 -15.50 -3.64 18.43
CA THR A 38 -14.61 -3.45 19.59
C THR A 38 -14.96 -2.18 20.37
N ASN A 39 -14.68 -2.19 21.68
CA ASN A 39 -14.84 -1.00 22.51
C ASN A 39 -14.04 0.18 21.93
N LYS A 40 -14.66 1.37 21.87
CA LYS A 40 -14.12 2.61 21.30
C LYS A 40 -12.70 2.95 21.75
N VAL A 41 -12.36 2.69 23.02
CA VAL A 41 -11.02 2.94 23.57
C VAL A 41 -9.95 2.03 22.93
N SER A 42 -10.33 0.84 22.48
CA SER A 42 -9.43 -0.16 21.91
C SER A 42 -9.42 -0.18 20.38
N GLN A 43 -10.33 0.52 19.70
CA GLN A 43 -10.47 0.48 18.23
C GLN A 43 -9.18 0.87 17.50
N SER A 44 -8.52 1.96 17.91
CA SER A 44 -7.25 2.39 17.28
C SER A 44 -6.14 1.37 17.46
N ILE A 45 -6.04 0.78 18.66
CA ILE A 45 -5.03 -0.24 18.98
C ILE A 45 -5.29 -1.51 18.14
N VAL A 46 -6.54 -1.93 18.03
CA VAL A 46 -6.91 -3.10 17.21
C VAL A 46 -6.65 -2.82 15.72
N ALA A 47 -6.90 -1.60 15.24
CA ALA A 47 -6.59 -1.20 13.87
C ALA A 47 -5.08 -1.23 13.60
N GLU A 48 -4.27 -0.68 14.51
CA GLU A 48 -2.80 -0.71 14.42
C GLU A 48 -2.23 -2.13 14.40
N ASP A 49 -2.70 -2.98 15.31
CA ASP A 49 -2.30 -4.39 15.39
C ASP A 49 -2.72 -5.16 14.12
N THR A 50 -3.91 -4.84 13.57
CA THR A 50 -4.42 -5.42 12.32
C THR A 50 -3.57 -5.00 11.12
N ILE A 51 -3.30 -3.71 10.95
CA ILE A 51 -2.44 -3.21 9.88
C ILE A 51 -1.05 -3.83 9.98
N THR A 52 -0.48 -3.89 11.19
CA THR A 52 0.83 -4.49 11.41
C THR A 52 0.85 -5.96 11.02
N LEU A 53 -0.14 -6.75 11.45
CA LEU A 53 -0.28 -8.16 11.08
C LEU A 53 -0.36 -8.37 9.56
N LEU A 54 -1.18 -7.56 8.88
CA LEU A 54 -1.37 -7.66 7.43
C LEU A 54 -0.10 -7.26 6.67
N LEU A 55 0.60 -6.21 7.12
CA LEU A 55 1.86 -5.77 6.55
C LEU A 55 2.99 -6.78 6.80
N ASP A 56 3.06 -7.39 7.98
CA ASP A 56 4.04 -8.45 8.28
C ASP A 56 3.86 -9.64 7.34
N ARG A 57 2.61 -10.03 7.05
CA ARG A 57 2.32 -11.10 6.10
C ARG A 57 2.67 -10.71 4.67
N PHE A 58 2.28 -9.51 4.25
CA PHE A 58 2.65 -8.95 2.95
C PHE A 58 4.17 -8.88 2.76
N ASP A 59 4.93 -8.49 3.79
CA ASP A 59 6.39 -8.45 3.76
C ASP A 59 7.04 -9.84 3.78
N SER A 60 6.37 -10.84 4.36
CA SER A 60 6.90 -12.20 4.50
C SER A 60 6.81 -13.06 3.23
N ASP A 61 5.90 -12.71 2.31
CA ASP A 61 5.78 -13.47 1.06
C ASP A 61 6.88 -13.05 0.07
N LYS A 62 7.87 -13.95 -0.06
CA LYS A 62 9.00 -13.78 -0.99
C LYS A 62 8.68 -14.30 -2.40
N ARG A 63 7.50 -14.90 -2.62
CA ARG A 63 7.13 -15.54 -3.89
C ARG A 63 6.58 -14.52 -4.89
N GLY A 64 7.42 -13.53 -5.19
CA GLY A 64 7.39 -12.70 -6.38
C GLY A 64 6.05 -12.08 -6.72
N ARG A 65 5.83 -10.84 -6.25
CA ARG A 65 5.13 -9.72 -6.92
C ARG A 65 3.94 -10.09 -7.85
N LEU A 66 3.17 -11.12 -7.51
CA LEU A 66 2.01 -11.55 -8.28
C LEU A 66 0.77 -11.03 -7.57
N PHE A 67 -0.18 -10.57 -8.37
CA PHE A 67 -1.45 -9.92 -8.03
C PHE A 67 -2.17 -10.38 -6.73
N ARG A 68 -1.95 -11.59 -6.24
CA ARG A 68 -2.57 -12.14 -5.02
C ARG A 68 -2.15 -11.45 -3.71
N ASP A 69 -0.97 -10.81 -3.66
CA ASP A 69 -0.48 -10.19 -2.42
C ASP A 69 -0.98 -8.75 -2.21
N HIS A 70 -1.56 -8.16 -3.26
CA HIS A 70 -2.12 -6.81 -3.22
C HIS A 70 -3.40 -6.76 -2.36
N ASP A 71 -4.02 -7.90 -2.11
CA ASP A 71 -5.23 -8.09 -1.31
C ASP A 71 -5.01 -7.75 0.17
N LEU A 72 -3.92 -8.26 0.76
CA LEU A 72 -3.56 -7.99 2.16
C LEU A 72 -3.25 -6.50 2.37
N LEU A 73 -2.53 -5.91 1.43
CA LEU A 73 -2.20 -4.49 1.44
C LEU A 73 -3.45 -3.62 1.23
N SER A 74 -4.36 -4.02 0.33
CA SER A 74 -5.64 -3.34 0.11
C SER A 74 -6.53 -3.37 1.35
N LEU A 75 -6.54 -4.49 2.08
CA LEU A 75 -7.24 -4.59 3.37
C LEU A 75 -6.60 -3.67 4.43
N ALA A 76 -5.26 -3.70 4.55
CA ALA A 76 -4.54 -2.82 5.47
C ALA A 76 -4.80 -1.34 5.18
N LEU A 77 -4.86 -0.97 3.90
CA LEU A 77 -5.26 0.37 3.45
C LEU A 77 -6.70 0.71 3.85
N GLY A 78 -7.64 -0.21 3.64
CA GLY A 78 -9.03 -0.04 4.06
C GLY A 78 -9.15 0.25 5.56
N VAL A 79 -8.44 -0.51 6.39
CA VAL A 79 -8.40 -0.29 7.84
C VAL A 79 -7.75 1.06 8.19
N GLY A 80 -6.60 1.38 7.58
CA GLY A 80 -5.90 2.65 7.85
C GLY A 80 -6.70 3.89 7.46
N LEU A 81 -7.49 3.82 6.39
CA LEU A 81 -8.36 4.91 5.96
C LEU A 81 -9.64 5.05 6.80
N ALA A 82 -10.18 3.93 7.30
CA ALA A 82 -11.33 3.94 8.20
C ALA A 82 -10.96 4.45 9.62
N TYR A 83 -9.72 4.24 10.03
CA TYR A 83 -9.21 4.62 11.35
C TYR A 83 -7.95 5.49 11.25
N PRO A 84 -8.05 6.75 10.77
CA PRO A 84 -6.88 7.60 10.50
C PRO A 84 -6.09 8.02 11.75
N GLN A 85 -6.63 7.79 12.95
CA GLN A 85 -5.99 8.07 14.25
C GLN A 85 -4.92 7.03 14.66
N ILE A 86 -4.46 6.18 13.74
CA ILE A 86 -3.37 5.25 13.97
C ILE A 86 -2.02 5.95 14.25
N ASN A 87 -1.15 5.26 14.97
CA ASN A 87 0.21 5.68 15.25
C ASN A 87 0.97 6.04 13.96
N LYS A 88 1.70 7.17 14.00
CA LYS A 88 2.49 7.70 12.88
C LYS A 88 3.49 6.69 12.30
N LYS A 89 4.06 5.79 13.12
CA LYS A 89 4.97 4.73 12.67
C LYS A 89 4.25 3.69 11.81
N VAL A 90 3.05 3.27 12.23
CA VAL A 90 2.21 2.34 11.48
C VAL A 90 1.75 2.97 10.17
N ALA A 91 1.27 4.23 10.23
CA ALA A 91 0.90 4.98 9.02
C ALA A 91 2.06 5.13 8.03
N LYS A 92 3.27 5.47 8.49
CA LYS A 92 4.47 5.56 7.64
C LYS A 92 4.78 4.23 6.97
N ARG A 93 4.71 3.12 7.72
CA ARG A 93 4.96 1.78 7.17
C ARG A 93 3.93 1.42 6.10
N LEU A 94 2.64 1.70 6.35
CA LEU A 94 1.56 1.45 5.39
C LEU A 94 1.74 2.25 4.10
N VAL A 95 2.01 3.56 4.21
CA VAL A 95 2.27 4.42 3.03
C VAL A 95 3.46 3.90 2.22
N ARG A 96 4.57 3.55 2.89
CA ARG A 96 5.77 3.01 2.24
C ARG A 96 5.51 1.68 1.53
N ALA A 97 4.79 0.75 2.18
CA ALA A 97 4.41 -0.52 1.58
C ALA A 97 3.51 -0.31 0.34
N THR A 98 2.61 0.67 0.40
CA THR A 98 1.72 1.05 -0.70
C THR A 98 2.48 1.63 -1.89
N ALA A 99 3.49 2.47 -1.63
CA ALA A 99 4.39 2.97 -2.65
C ALA A 99 5.21 1.84 -3.29
N ARG A 100 5.78 0.95 -2.47
CA ARG A 100 6.57 -0.20 -2.92
C ARG A 100 5.77 -1.18 -3.80
N ALA A 101 4.47 -1.30 -3.56
CA ALA A 101 3.57 -2.13 -4.35
C ALA A 101 3.02 -1.44 -5.61
N GLY A 102 3.44 -0.19 -5.90
CA GLY A 102 3.06 0.49 -7.13
C GLY A 102 1.63 1.05 -7.17
N PHE A 103 0.97 1.28 -6.02
CA PHE A 103 -0.40 1.82 -5.97
C PHE A 103 -0.42 3.34 -6.26
N HIS A 104 0.08 3.74 -7.42
CA HIS A 104 0.25 5.13 -7.83
C HIS A 104 -1.07 5.92 -7.89
N GLY A 105 -2.22 5.23 -8.04
CA GLY A 105 -3.56 5.83 -7.94
C GLY A 105 -3.86 6.48 -6.59
N MET A 106 -3.21 6.00 -5.51
CA MET A 106 -3.43 6.50 -4.15
C MET A 106 -2.58 7.72 -3.80
N PHE A 107 -1.62 8.10 -4.64
CA PHE A 107 -0.73 9.22 -4.42
C PHE A 107 -1.14 10.43 -5.27
N PRO A 108 -0.99 11.67 -4.75
CA PRO A 108 -0.34 12.05 -3.50
C PRO A 108 -1.26 12.03 -2.26
N ASP A 109 -2.52 11.66 -2.41
CA ASP A 109 -3.56 11.79 -1.38
C ASP A 109 -3.32 10.95 -0.13
N LEU A 110 -2.76 9.75 -0.27
CA LEU A 110 -2.59 8.82 0.85
C LEU A 110 -1.67 9.36 1.96
N PRO A 111 -0.43 9.84 1.67
CA PRO A 111 0.38 10.57 2.65
C PRO A 111 -0.33 11.77 3.28
N LEU A 112 -1.11 12.53 2.50
CA LEU A 112 -1.86 13.67 3.00
C LEU A 112 -2.95 13.24 3.99
N LYS A 113 -3.67 12.15 3.70
CA LYS A 113 -4.73 11.62 4.56
C LYS A 113 -4.18 11.04 5.86
N LEU A 114 -3.17 10.17 5.79
CA LEU A 114 -2.67 9.40 6.94
C LEU A 114 -1.53 10.09 7.72
N LEU A 115 -0.71 10.91 7.06
CA LEU A 115 0.49 11.50 7.66
C LEU A 115 0.50 13.02 7.68
N LYS A 116 -0.51 13.66 7.07
CA LYS A 116 -0.66 15.13 6.98
C LYS A 116 0.56 15.83 6.37
N ARG A 117 1.17 15.19 5.36
CA ARG A 117 2.33 15.72 4.62
C ARG A 117 2.29 15.27 3.15
N PRO A 118 3.00 15.96 2.25
CA PRO A 118 3.22 15.45 0.90
C PRO A 118 4.01 14.14 0.90
N SER A 119 3.99 13.44 -0.24
CA SER A 119 4.84 12.27 -0.51
C SER A 119 6.31 12.60 -0.28
N SER A 120 7.05 11.69 0.34
CA SER A 120 8.50 11.83 0.50
C SER A 120 9.24 11.42 -0.76
N ALA A 121 10.51 11.84 -0.88
CA ALA A 121 11.37 11.43 -1.99
C ALA A 121 11.54 9.90 -2.07
N GLU A 122 11.59 9.23 -0.91
CA GLU A 122 11.63 7.77 -0.83
C GLU A 122 10.35 7.14 -1.40
N GLU A 123 9.17 7.64 -1.03
CA GLU A 123 7.88 7.13 -1.52
C GLU A 123 7.73 7.31 -3.03
N ILE A 124 8.16 8.46 -3.56
CA ILE A 124 8.17 8.72 -5.00
C ILE A 124 9.11 7.76 -5.72
N THR A 125 10.31 7.54 -5.18
CA THR A 125 11.30 6.61 -5.76
C THR A 125 10.78 5.18 -5.76
N LEU A 126 10.10 4.75 -4.70
CA LEU A 126 9.48 3.41 -4.62
C LEU A 126 8.38 3.23 -5.67
N LEU A 127 7.51 4.22 -5.86
CA LEU A 127 6.46 4.18 -6.88
C LEU A 127 7.03 4.04 -8.29
N ILE A 128 8.05 4.84 -8.61
CA ILE A 128 8.71 4.80 -9.92
C ILE A 128 9.37 3.45 -10.12
N THR A 129 10.06 2.95 -9.09
CA THR A 129 10.73 1.64 -9.12
C THR A 129 9.74 0.50 -9.37
N ALA A 130 8.61 0.50 -8.67
CA ALA A 130 7.57 -0.51 -8.87
C ALA A 130 7.06 -0.50 -10.33
N TYR A 131 6.81 0.69 -10.89
CA TYR A 131 6.34 0.80 -12.27
C TYR A 131 7.37 0.28 -13.30
N VAL A 132 8.62 0.73 -13.20
CA VAL A 132 9.65 0.38 -14.21
C VAL A 132 10.16 -1.06 -14.09
N GLU A 133 10.15 -1.65 -12.88
CA GLU A 133 10.65 -3.02 -12.66
C GLU A 133 9.59 -4.08 -12.87
N ASP A 134 8.33 -3.84 -12.51
CA ASP A 134 7.30 -4.88 -12.59
C ASP A 134 6.91 -5.19 -14.04
N LYS A 135 7.14 -4.25 -14.97
CA LYS A 135 6.87 -4.39 -16.43
C LYS A 135 5.50 -5.02 -16.76
N GLY A 136 4.51 -4.85 -15.88
CA GLY A 136 3.20 -5.50 -16.04
C GLY A 136 2.36 -4.85 -17.15
N SER A 137 2.47 -3.53 -17.31
CA SER A 137 1.76 -2.77 -18.34
C SER A 137 2.37 -1.38 -18.52
N LYS A 138 2.48 -0.91 -19.76
CA LYS A 138 2.83 0.49 -20.09
C LYS A 138 1.60 1.37 -20.21
N GLY A 139 1.62 2.55 -19.59
CA GLY A 139 0.52 3.52 -19.68
C GLY A 139 1.02 4.96 -19.62
N THR A 140 0.77 5.73 -20.69
CA THR A 140 1.24 7.11 -20.85
C THR A 140 0.76 8.04 -19.72
N SER A 141 -0.50 7.93 -19.31
CA SER A 141 -1.04 8.74 -18.21
C SER A 141 -0.39 8.43 -16.86
N THR A 142 -0.05 7.17 -16.60
CA THR A 142 0.66 6.76 -15.38
C THR A 142 2.08 7.28 -15.39
N GLU A 143 2.78 7.19 -16.52
CA GLU A 143 4.14 7.72 -16.66
C GLU A 143 4.20 9.21 -16.47
N ASP A 144 3.31 9.97 -17.12
CA ASP A 144 3.28 11.42 -17.00
C ASP A 144 3.06 11.84 -15.54
N LYS A 145 2.18 11.13 -14.83
CA LYS A 145 1.97 11.33 -13.39
C LYS A 145 3.23 11.06 -12.58
N LEU A 146 3.91 9.94 -12.81
CA LEU A 146 5.12 9.56 -12.06
C LEU A 146 6.33 10.45 -12.40
N LYS A 147 6.52 10.81 -13.68
CA LYS A 147 7.49 11.81 -14.15
C LYS A 147 7.20 13.17 -13.51
N GLY A 148 5.92 13.53 -13.37
CA GLY A 148 5.47 14.72 -12.63
C GLY A 148 5.84 14.70 -11.14
N PHE A 149 5.66 13.55 -10.47
CA PHE A 149 6.13 13.37 -9.09
C PHE A 149 7.63 13.48 -8.95
N ALA A 150 8.41 12.89 -9.87
CA ALA A 150 9.86 13.00 -9.86
C ALA A 150 10.32 14.46 -9.95
N ARG A 151 9.75 15.24 -10.87
CA ARG A 151 10.11 16.65 -11.09
C ARG A 151 9.77 17.56 -9.93
N SER A 152 8.64 17.31 -9.25
CA SER A 152 8.13 18.19 -8.20
C SER A 152 8.55 17.80 -6.79
N GLY A 153 8.83 16.51 -6.54
CA GLY A 153 9.06 15.99 -5.20
C GLY A 153 10.46 15.40 -4.94
N LEU A 154 11.33 15.33 -5.95
CA LEU A 154 12.71 14.87 -5.78
C LEU A 154 13.73 16.01 -5.96
N PRO A 155 14.90 15.94 -5.30
CA PRO A 155 16.04 16.77 -5.65
C PRO A 155 16.43 16.62 -7.13
N ALA A 156 16.90 17.69 -7.77
CA ALA A 156 17.14 17.74 -9.21
C ALA A 156 18.00 16.58 -9.76
N VAL A 157 19.05 16.18 -9.02
CA VAL A 157 19.92 15.05 -9.38
C VAL A 157 19.13 13.74 -9.40
N GLN A 158 18.40 13.45 -8.32
CA GLN A 158 17.57 12.24 -8.21
C GLN A 158 16.42 12.24 -9.23
N ALA A 159 15.79 13.39 -9.47
CA ALA A 159 14.75 13.55 -10.49
C ALA A 159 15.29 13.16 -11.87
N LYS A 160 16.49 13.66 -12.24
CA LYS A 160 17.14 13.33 -13.51
C LYS A 160 17.45 11.84 -13.64
N GLU A 161 17.93 11.21 -12.57
CA GLU A 161 18.18 9.77 -12.53
C GLU A 161 16.89 8.96 -12.75
N GLN A 162 15.80 9.33 -12.07
CA GLN A 162 14.52 8.64 -12.25
C GLN A 162 13.93 8.84 -13.65
N LEU A 163 14.05 10.05 -14.24
CA LEU A 163 13.60 10.30 -15.61
C LEU A 163 14.37 9.44 -16.62
N LYS A 164 15.69 9.27 -16.44
CA LYS A 164 16.49 8.38 -17.28
C LYS A 164 16.03 6.92 -17.21
N ARG A 165 15.59 6.45 -16.04
CA ARG A 165 15.03 5.09 -15.88
C ARG A 165 13.76 4.89 -16.69
N PHE A 166 12.93 5.93 -16.87
CA PHE A 166 11.78 5.85 -17.78
C PHE A 166 12.22 5.73 -19.24
N ASP A 167 13.22 6.50 -19.67
CA ASP A 167 13.74 6.41 -21.05
C ASP A 167 14.35 5.01 -21.33
N GLU A 168 15.01 4.41 -20.34
CA GLU A 168 15.52 3.04 -20.41
C GLU A 168 14.38 2.01 -20.48
N PHE A 169 13.37 2.14 -19.60
CA PHE A 169 12.17 1.31 -19.62
C PHE A 169 11.44 1.38 -20.97
N ASP A 170 11.29 2.57 -21.56
CA ASP A 170 10.64 2.77 -22.85
C ASP A 170 11.33 1.98 -23.96
N ARG A 171 12.67 2.06 -24.03
CA ARG A 171 13.47 1.31 -25.01
C ARG A 171 13.38 -0.20 -24.81
N GLU A 172 13.40 -0.65 -23.56
CA GLU A 172 13.27 -2.07 -23.24
C GLU A 172 11.88 -2.59 -23.63
N TRP A 173 10.82 -1.85 -23.32
CA TRP A 173 9.45 -2.21 -23.68
C TRP A 173 9.25 -2.32 -25.19
N GLU A 174 9.77 -1.36 -25.97
CA GLU A 174 9.72 -1.39 -27.43
C GLU A 174 10.48 -2.59 -28.00
N ARG A 175 11.66 -2.91 -27.46
CA ARG A 175 12.41 -4.10 -27.88
C ARG A 175 11.65 -5.39 -27.55
N ASP A 176 11.12 -5.51 -26.34
CA ASP A 176 10.46 -6.72 -25.85
C ASP A 176 9.09 -6.95 -26.52
N SER A 177 8.46 -5.91 -27.10
CA SER A 177 7.19 -6.00 -27.84
C SER A 177 7.34 -6.29 -29.34
N LEU A 178 8.58 -6.31 -29.86
CA LEU A 178 8.91 -6.68 -31.24
C LEU A 178 9.23 -8.18 -31.42
N PHE A 179 9.16 -8.96 -30.33
CA PHE A 179 9.34 -10.42 -30.30
C PHE A 179 8.14 -11.10 -29.66
#